data_AF-A0A978ULS3-F1
#
_entry.id   AF-A0A978ULS3-F1
#
_cell.length_a   1.000
_cell.length_b   1.000
_cell.length_c   1.000
_cell.angle_alpha   90.00
_cell.angle_beta   90.00
_cell.angle_gamma   90.00
#
_symmetry.space_group_name_H-M   'P 1'
#
loop_
_entity.id
_entity.type
_entity.pdbx_description
1 polymer ?
#
loop_
_entity_poly.entity_id
_entity_poly.type
_entity_poly.pdbx_seq_one_letter_code
_entity_poly.pdbx_strand_id
1 'polypeptide(L)'
;MLVRLKQRWIEVTDDTQVDELLKAVNQGFKSKSVDIGSDQCRTMVFANTVDAVEVVAKILLRAGIESYRYHKDCYLEEHAKTLDDFQEKGGILVCTDAASRGVDIPNISHVIQAFVVATSTVDFRHRIGRIGSVNTYANN
;
A
#
# COMPACT_ATOMS: atom_id res chain seq x y z
N MET A 1 -15.73 0.53 25.35
CA MET A 1 -14.77 1.64 25.21
C MET A 1 -14.84 2.10 23.75
N LEU A 2 -15.31 3.31 23.48
CA LEU A 2 -15.43 3.83 22.12
C LEU A 2 -14.03 4.25 21.63
N VAL A 3 -13.44 3.48 20.72
CA VAL A 3 -12.21 3.88 20.02
C VAL A 3 -12.58 5.07 19.14
N ARG A 4 -12.04 6.25 19.43
CA ARG A 4 -12.24 7.44 18.60
C ARG A 4 -11.33 7.35 17.38
N LEU A 5 -11.89 6.96 16.24
CA LEU A 5 -11.20 7.06 14.95
C LEU A 5 -10.95 8.54 14.63
N LYS A 6 -9.69 8.91 14.42
CA LYS A 6 -9.31 10.24 13.91
C LYS A 6 -9.03 10.12 12.42
N GLN A 7 -9.84 10.80 11.61
CA GLN A 7 -9.68 10.83 10.15
C GLN A 7 -9.06 12.16 9.73
N ARG A 8 -8.17 12.12 8.75
CA ARG A 8 -7.53 13.29 8.15
C ARG A 8 -7.40 13.07 6.65
N TRP A 9 -7.74 14.09 5.88
CA TRP A 9 -7.56 14.12 4.43
C TRP A 9 -6.36 15.01 4.10
N ILE A 10 -5.52 14.55 3.19
CA ILE A 10 -4.35 15.30 2.71
C ILE A 10 -4.51 15.38 1.20
N GLU A 11 -4.61 16.61 0.69
CA GLU A 11 -4.58 16.86 -0.75
C GLU A 11 -3.13 16.78 -1.22
N VAL A 12 -2.90 16.05 -2.31
CA VAL A 12 -1.57 15.79 -2.85
C VAL A 12 -1.55 16.07 -4.34
N THR A 13 -0.39 16.53 -4.81
CA THR A 13 -0.06 16.67 -6.23
C THR A 13 0.85 15.53 -6.68
N ASP A 14 1.07 15.41 -7.99
CA ASP A 14 1.95 14.38 -8.54
C ASP A 14 3.38 14.46 -7.96
N ASP A 15 3.88 15.66 -7.69
CA ASP A 15 5.21 15.88 -7.13
C ASP A 15 5.29 15.62 -5.62
N THR A 16 4.17 15.72 -4.89
CA THR A 16 4.15 15.64 -3.43
C THR A 16 3.61 14.32 -2.88
N GLN A 17 2.97 13.51 -3.73
CA GLN A 17 2.33 12.24 -3.34
C GLN A 17 3.28 11.29 -2.59
N VAL A 18 4.53 11.18 -3.04
CA VAL A 18 5.53 10.27 -2.47
C VAL A 18 5.95 10.77 -1.08
N ASP A 19 6.24 12.06 -0.97
CA ASP A 19 6.67 12.66 0.29
C ASP A 19 5.57 12.60 1.35
N GLU A 20 4.33 12.86 0.97
CA GLU A 20 3.19 12.78 1.88
C GLU A 20 2.88 11.34 2.31
N LEU A 21 3.02 10.36 1.41
CA LEU A 21 2.94 8.95 1.76
C LEU A 21 4.01 8.58 2.80
N LEU A 22 5.27 8.95 2.56
CA LEU A 22 6.37 8.67 3.48
C LEU A 22 6.17 9.37 4.83
N LYS A 23 5.68 10.61 4.85
CA LYS A 23 5.33 11.32 6.09
C LYS A 23 4.20 10.62 6.83
N ALA A 24 3.14 10.19 6.15
CA ALA A 24 2.00 9.50 6.76
C ALA A 24 2.41 8.17 7.40
N VAL A 25 3.22 7.37 6.68
CA VAL A 25 3.78 6.11 7.18
C VAL A 25 4.66 6.35 8.41
N ASN A 26 5.56 7.33 8.37
CA ASN A 26 6.45 7.67 9.48
C ASN A 26 5.70 8.23 10.71
N GLN A 27 4.61 8.97 10.52
CA GLN A 27 3.74 9.40 11.61
C GLN A 27 3.07 8.21 12.30
N GLY A 28 2.72 7.17 11.52
CA GLY A 28 2.19 5.92 12.05
C GLY A 28 3.10 5.26 13.09
N PHE A 29 4.42 5.34 12.88
CA PHE A 29 5.41 4.83 13.84
C PHE A 29 5.56 5.71 15.10
N LYS A 30 5.59 7.05 14.94
CA LYS A 30 5.85 7.99 16.05
C LYS A 30 4.72 8.10 17.07
N SER A 31 3.47 7.85 16.67
CA SER A 31 2.33 7.91 17.60
C SER A 31 2.42 6.92 18.76
N LYS A 32 3.26 5.88 18.67
CA LYS A 32 3.36 4.82 19.69
C LYS A 32 4.55 4.95 20.64
N SER A 33 5.57 5.74 20.30
CA SER A 33 6.75 5.93 21.18
C SER A 33 6.45 6.68 22.49
N VAL A 34 5.22 7.21 22.66
CA VAL A 34 4.77 7.88 23.88
C VAL A 34 4.00 6.94 24.83
N ASP A 35 3.44 5.84 24.33
CA ASP A 35 2.62 4.92 25.11
C ASP A 35 3.42 3.64 25.43
N ILE A 36 3.97 3.59 26.65
CA ILE A 36 4.78 2.48 27.17
C ILE A 36 3.88 1.24 27.37
N GLY A 37 3.82 0.38 26.37
CA GLY A 37 3.12 -0.91 26.44
C GLY A 37 3.28 -1.67 25.13
N SER A 38 4.03 -2.76 25.17
CA SER A 38 4.32 -3.62 24.03
C SER A 38 3.08 -4.04 23.25
N ASP A 39 2.92 -3.47 22.06
CA ASP A 39 2.20 -4.06 20.94
C ASP A 39 2.89 -3.56 19.69
N GLN A 40 3.09 -4.36 18.66
CA GLN A 40 3.74 -3.87 17.45
C GLN A 40 2.85 -2.83 16.75
N CYS A 41 3.44 -1.83 16.10
CA CYS A 41 2.66 -0.88 15.30
C CYS A 41 2.26 -1.56 13.99
N ARG A 42 0.96 -1.67 13.73
CA ARG A 42 0.42 -2.20 12.48
C ARG A 42 -0.19 -1.08 11.66
N THR A 43 0.37 -0.86 10.47
CA THR A 43 -0.12 0.11 9.49
C THR A 43 -0.57 -0.62 8.23
N MET A 44 -1.78 -0.34 7.76
CA MET A 44 -2.25 -0.81 6.45
C MET A 44 -2.22 0.34 5.45
N VAL A 45 -1.66 0.08 4.28
CA VAL A 45 -1.63 1.01 3.15
C VAL A 45 -2.43 0.40 2.00
N PHE A 46 -3.56 1.02 1.69
CA PHE A 46 -4.46 0.57 0.64
C PHE A 46 -4.14 1.23 -0.69
N ALA A 47 -4.06 0.44 -1.74
CA ALA A 47 -3.91 0.90 -3.13
C ALA A 47 -4.93 0.20 -4.04
N ASN A 48 -5.35 0.89 -5.11
CA ASN A 48 -6.49 0.45 -5.92
C ASN A 48 -6.19 -0.72 -6.88
N THR A 49 -4.92 -0.94 -7.24
CA THR A 49 -4.51 -1.99 -8.19
C THR A 49 -3.31 -2.78 -7.66
N VAL A 50 -3.09 -3.97 -8.23
CA VAL A 50 -1.90 -4.79 -7.93
C VAL A 50 -0.61 -4.02 -8.27
N ASP A 51 -0.56 -3.40 -9.44
CA ASP A 51 0.59 -2.59 -9.85
C ASP A 51 0.85 -1.44 -8.88
N ALA A 52 -0.20 -0.83 -8.34
CA ALA A 52 -0.09 0.22 -7.35
C ALA A 52 0.52 -0.28 -6.03
N VAL A 53 0.10 -1.47 -5.56
CA VAL A 53 0.71 -2.11 -4.39
C VAL A 53 2.22 -2.32 -4.59
N GLU A 54 2.62 -2.81 -5.76
CA GLU A 54 4.03 -3.02 -6.10
C GLU A 54 4.85 -1.73 -6.16
N VAL A 55 4.28 -0.66 -6.74
CA VAL A 55 4.94 0.65 -6.79
C VAL A 55 5.08 1.24 -5.39
N VAL A 56 4.04 1.19 -4.56
CA VAL A 56 4.10 1.67 -3.17
C VAL A 56 5.15 0.90 -2.38
N ALA A 57 5.17 -0.43 -2.45
CA ALA A 57 6.18 -1.24 -1.78
C ALA A 57 7.60 -0.89 -2.23
N LYS A 58 7.82 -0.63 -3.52
CA LYS A 58 9.12 -0.17 -4.05
C LYS A 58 9.50 1.22 -3.55
N ILE A 59 8.56 2.15 -3.43
CA ILE A 59 8.78 3.49 -2.87
C ILE A 59 9.23 3.38 -1.42
N LEU A 60 8.51 2.59 -0.61
CA LEU A 60 8.87 2.36 0.80
C LEU A 60 10.25 1.72 0.93
N LEU A 61 10.53 0.68 0.14
CA LEU A 61 11.84 0.02 0.14
C LEU A 61 12.98 0.98 -0.22
N ARG A 62 12.79 1.85 -1.22
CA ARG A 62 13.77 2.89 -1.59
C ARG A 62 14.02 3.91 -0.48
N ALA A 63 13.02 4.15 0.36
CA ALA A 63 13.13 4.98 1.55
C ALA A 63 13.70 4.21 2.76
N GLY A 64 14.09 2.95 2.60
CA GLY A 64 14.61 2.09 3.68
C GLY A 64 13.54 1.55 4.62
N ILE A 65 12.28 1.54 4.19
CA ILE A 65 11.13 1.08 4.98
C ILE A 65 10.67 -0.27 4.43
N GLU A 66 10.75 -1.32 5.25
CA GLU A 66 10.25 -2.64 4.88
C GLU A 66 8.72 -2.71 4.95
N SER A 67 8.12 -3.44 4.00
CA SER A 67 6.67 -3.62 3.93
C SER A 67 6.30 -4.98 3.35
N TYR A 68 5.21 -5.54 3.84
CA TYR A 68 4.55 -6.71 3.29
C TYR A 68 3.66 -6.31 2.11
N ARG A 69 3.52 -7.19 1.12
CA ARG A 69 2.62 -7.02 -0.03
C ARG A 69 1.51 -8.05 0.03
N TYR A 70 0.27 -7.63 -0.20
CA TYR A 70 -0.88 -8.52 -0.14
C TYR A 70 -1.93 -8.18 -1.19
N HIS A 71 -1.93 -8.97 -2.27
CA HIS A 71 -2.84 -8.83 -3.40
C HIS A 71 -3.02 -10.18 -4.11
N LYS A 72 -4.03 -10.29 -4.97
CA LYS A 72 -4.46 -11.54 -5.63
C LYS A 72 -3.39 -12.31 -6.44
N ASP A 73 -2.28 -11.66 -6.77
CA ASP A 73 -1.23 -12.24 -7.61
C ASP A 73 -0.03 -12.73 -6.77
N CYS A 74 -0.08 -12.58 -5.44
CA CYS A 74 0.85 -13.28 -4.54
C CYS A 74 0.51 -14.78 -4.51
N TYR A 75 1.51 -15.65 -4.33
CA TYR A 75 1.24 -17.09 -4.29
C TYR A 75 0.43 -17.46 -3.04
N LEU A 76 -0.51 -18.41 -3.14
CA LEU A 76 -1.43 -18.73 -2.04
C LEU A 76 -0.71 -19.11 -0.73
N GLU A 77 0.42 -19.81 -0.82
CA GLU A 77 1.26 -20.15 0.35
C GLU A 77 1.95 -18.91 0.95
N GLU A 78 2.27 -17.92 0.13
CA GLU A 78 2.84 -16.64 0.58
C GLU A 78 1.78 -15.75 1.24
N HIS A 79 0.50 -15.84 0.84
CA HIS A 79 -0.59 -15.07 1.44
C HIS A 79 -0.73 -15.34 2.95
N ALA A 80 -0.83 -16.61 3.33
CA ALA A 80 -1.01 -17.01 4.73
C ALA A 80 0.21 -16.59 5.56
N LYS A 81 1.40 -16.93 5.09
CA LYS A 81 2.65 -16.58 5.77
C LYS A 81 2.83 -15.07 5.94
N THR A 82 2.57 -14.30 4.89
CA THR A 82 2.69 -12.83 4.92
C THR A 82 1.75 -12.22 5.95
N LEU A 83 0.52 -12.74 6.01
CA LEU A 83 -0.47 -12.28 6.96
C LEU A 83 -0.09 -12.67 8.40
N ASP A 84 0.36 -13.90 8.62
CA ASP A 84 0.83 -14.38 9.92
C ASP A 84 2.03 -13.55 10.40
N ASP A 85 3.05 -13.36 9.54
CA ASP A 85 4.22 -12.53 9.82
C ASP A 85 3.80 -11.08 10.18
N PHE A 86 2.83 -10.52 9.45
CA PHE A 86 2.32 -9.17 9.74
C PHE A 86 1.55 -9.11 11.06
N GLN A 87 0.77 -10.14 11.41
CA GLN A 87 0.05 -10.21 12.67
C GLN A 87 0.99 -10.39 13.87
N GLU A 88 2.06 -11.19 13.72
CA GLU A 88 3.01 -11.52 14.78
C GLU A 88 4.13 -10.48 14.99
N LYS A 89 4.57 -9.81 13.92
CA LYS A 89 5.70 -8.86 13.95
C LYS A 89 5.25 -7.41 13.79
N GLY A 90 4.06 -7.17 13.28
CA GLY A 90 3.58 -5.85 12.90
C GLY A 90 4.33 -5.27 11.70
N GLY A 91 4.31 -3.95 11.56
CA GLY A 91 4.94 -3.23 10.45
C GLY A 91 3.92 -2.63 9.48
N ILE A 92 4.23 -2.69 8.18
CA ILE A 92 3.39 -2.11 7.12
C ILE A 92 2.92 -3.21 6.18
N LEU A 93 1.61 -3.28 5.96
CA LEU A 93 1.00 -4.12 4.94
C LEU A 93 0.46 -3.25 3.82
N VAL A 94 0.99 -3.40 2.61
CA VAL A 94 0.49 -2.74 1.40
C VAL A 94 -0.44 -3.70 0.66
N CYS A 95 -1.70 -3.32 0.49
CA CYS A 95 -2.71 -4.23 -0.04
C CYS A 95 -3.74 -3.57 -0.95
N THR A 96 -4.42 -4.41 -1.73
CA THR A 96 -5.63 -3.99 -2.46
C THR A 96 -6.88 -4.17 -1.60
N ASP A 97 -7.89 -3.31 -1.80
CA ASP A 97 -9.19 -3.41 -1.11
C ASP A 97 -9.86 -4.77 -1.33
N ALA A 98 -9.70 -5.36 -2.52
CA ALA A 98 -10.30 -6.65 -2.83
C ALA A 98 -9.64 -7.79 -2.03
N ALA A 99 -8.31 -7.77 -1.92
CA ALA A 99 -7.58 -8.83 -1.22
C ALA A 99 -7.82 -8.79 0.29
N SER A 100 -7.90 -7.61 0.88
CA SER A 100 -8.06 -7.43 2.34
C SER A 100 -9.47 -7.76 2.86
N ARG A 101 -10.48 -7.86 1.98
CA ARG A 101 -11.85 -8.17 2.40
C ARG A 101 -11.91 -9.57 2.99
N GLY A 102 -12.43 -9.67 4.21
CA GLY A 102 -12.53 -10.95 4.92
C GLY A 102 -11.27 -11.35 5.69
N VAL A 103 -10.23 -10.51 5.69
CA VAL A 103 -9.07 -10.70 6.56
C VAL A 103 -9.32 -10.01 7.90
N ASP A 104 -9.35 -10.78 8.98
CA ASP A 104 -9.48 -10.26 10.35
C ASP A 104 -8.08 -9.95 10.90
N ILE A 105 -7.73 -8.66 10.97
CA ILE A 105 -6.43 -8.22 11.50
C ILE A 105 -6.65 -7.37 12.75
N PRO A 106 -6.38 -7.89 13.96
CA PRO A 106 -6.60 -7.15 15.19
C PRO A 106 -5.54 -6.04 15.37
N ASN A 107 -5.90 -5.00 16.14
CA ASN A 107 -5.03 -3.91 16.59
C ASN A 107 -4.29 -3.14 15.47
N ILE A 108 -4.94 -2.90 14.33
CA ILE A 108 -4.45 -1.93 13.34
C ILE A 108 -4.41 -0.54 13.98
N SER A 109 -3.24 0.08 13.99
CA SER A 109 -3.00 1.40 14.58
C SER A 109 -3.28 2.53 13.58
N HIS A 110 -2.94 2.30 12.31
CA HIS A 110 -3.09 3.30 11.25
C HIS A 110 -3.57 2.65 9.95
N VAL A 111 -4.48 3.32 9.27
CA VAL A 111 -4.94 2.96 7.93
C VAL A 111 -4.70 4.16 7.03
N ILE A 112 -3.99 3.92 5.93
CA ILE A 112 -3.65 4.93 4.92
C ILE A 112 -4.29 4.47 3.63
N GLN A 113 -5.12 5.32 3.03
CA GLN A 113 -5.62 5.10 1.68
C GLN A 113 -4.72 5.87 0.71
N ALA A 114 -3.79 5.16 0.08
CA ALA A 114 -2.89 5.71 -0.92
C ALA A 114 -3.64 5.77 -2.25
N PHE A 115 -4.36 6.87 -2.49
CA PHE A 115 -5.07 7.15 -3.74
C PHE A 115 -4.16 7.38 -4.95
N VAL A 116 -2.84 7.24 -4.76
CA VAL A 116 -1.83 7.68 -5.71
C VAL A 116 -0.92 6.51 -6.04
N VAL A 117 -1.20 5.88 -7.18
CA VAL A 117 -0.18 5.36 -8.10
C VAL A 117 -0.71 5.50 -9.53
N ALA A 118 -0.48 6.67 -10.12
CA ALA A 118 -0.39 6.81 -11.56
C ALA A 118 0.41 8.07 -11.88
N THR A 119 1.73 7.98 -12.02
CA THR A 119 2.43 8.91 -12.91
C THR A 119 2.27 8.42 -14.36
N SER A 120 1.02 8.28 -14.79
CA SER A 120 0.58 7.91 -16.13
C SER A 120 1.02 6.53 -16.68
N THR A 121 0.06 5.85 -17.29
CA THR A 121 0.24 4.73 -18.23
C THR A 121 0.91 5.13 -19.56
N VAL A 122 1.39 6.36 -19.70
CA VAL A 122 2.00 6.87 -20.94
C VAL A 122 3.51 6.64 -20.95
N ASP A 123 4.21 6.75 -19.81
CA ASP A 123 5.68 6.63 -19.79
C ASP A 123 6.22 5.19 -19.78
N PHE A 124 5.42 4.20 -19.36
CA PHE A 124 5.84 2.80 -19.40
C PHE A 124 5.78 2.18 -20.81
N ARG A 125 4.86 2.69 -21.66
CA ARG A 125 4.65 2.16 -23.04
C ARG A 125 5.82 2.42 -23.98
N HIS A 126 6.60 3.48 -23.77
CA HIS A 126 7.72 3.83 -24.65
C HIS A 126 8.98 2.97 -24.44
N ARG A 127 9.05 2.15 -23.38
CA ARG A 127 10.21 1.27 -23.11
C ARG A 127 10.03 -0.20 -23.46
N ILE A 128 8.84 -0.65 -23.85
CA ILE A 128 8.60 -1.98 -24.42
C ILE A 128 8.08 -1.83 -25.85
N GLY A 129 8.92 -1.28 -26.73
CA GLY A 129 8.83 -1.66 -28.13
C GLY A 129 9.07 -3.17 -28.24
N ARG A 130 8.23 -3.86 -29.01
CA ARG A 130 8.21 -5.31 -29.29
C ARG A 130 7.32 -6.15 -28.37
N ILE A 131 6.00 -6.09 -28.58
CA ILE A 131 5.20 -7.28 -28.90
C ILE A 131 4.15 -6.82 -29.92
N GLY A 132 4.25 -7.33 -31.15
CA GLY A 132 3.36 -6.96 -32.26
C GLY A 132 1.98 -7.60 -32.19
N SER A 133 1.17 -7.24 -33.18
CA SER A 133 -0.23 -7.62 -33.44
C SER A 133 -1.29 -6.71 -32.80
N VAL A 134 -2.41 -6.32 -33.40
CA VAL A 134 -2.96 -6.21 -34.78
C VAL A 134 -4.45 -5.85 -34.55
N ASN A 135 -4.99 -4.93 -35.37
CA ASN A 135 -6.42 -4.70 -35.71
C ASN A 135 -7.43 -4.18 -34.66
N THR A 136 -8.00 -2.97 -34.83
CA THR A 136 -9.25 -2.58 -35.58
C THR A 136 -10.40 -2.44 -34.55
N TYR A 137 -11.16 -1.34 -34.44
CA TYR A 137 -12.20 -0.83 -35.35
C TYR A 137 -12.34 0.70 -35.32
N ALA A 138 -12.66 1.23 -36.51
CA ALA A 138 -13.05 2.60 -36.77
C ALA A 138 -14.44 2.94 -36.21
N ASN A 139 -14.70 4.23 -36.01
CA ASN A 139 -15.88 4.86 -36.62
C ASN A 139 -15.68 6.38 -36.70
N ASN A 140 -15.75 6.85 -37.94
CA ASN A 140 -16.36 8.12 -38.32
C ASN A 140 -17.70 7.76 -38.97
#